data_AF-A0A5B6UXU8-F1
#
_entry.id   AF-A0A5B6UXU8-F1
#
_cell.length_a   1.000
_cell.length_b   1.000
_cell.length_c   1.000
_cell.angle_alpha   90.00
_cell.angle_beta   90.00
_cell.angle_gamma   90.00
#
_symmetry.space_group_name_H-M   'P 1'
#
loop_
_entity.id
_entity.type
_entity.pdbx_description
1 polymer ?
#
loop_
_entity_poly.entity_id
_entity_poly.type
_entity_poly.pdbx_seq_one_letter_code
_entity_poly.pdbx_strand_id
1 'polypeptide(L)' 'MHPSGAKMYRDCKNHIDVQKWERIAMYFFVGLPTSPNKRNVIWLIVDRLKKSAYFLEMIMDWSL' A
#
# COMPACT_ATOMS: atom_id res chain seq x y z
N MET A 1 -6.20 -21.20 1.73
CA MET A 1 -4.83 -20.93 2.20
C MET A 1 -4.51 -19.47 1.90
N HIS A 2 -4.54 -18.61 2.92
CA HIS A 2 -4.19 -17.19 2.76
C HIS A 2 -2.66 -17.08 2.83
N PRO A 3 -1.96 -16.50 1.85
CA PRO A 3 -0.54 -16.22 2.02
C PRO A 3 -0.41 -15.21 3.15
N SER A 4 0.36 -15.55 4.18
CA SER A 4 0.72 -14.60 5.23
C SER A 4 1.32 -13.34 4.57
N GLY A 5 0.92 -12.15 5.04
CA GLY A 5 1.40 -10.87 4.51
C GLY A 5 2.94 -10.75 4.50
N ALA A 6 3.63 -11.56 5.30
CA ALA A 6 5.09 -11.68 5.30
C ALA A 6 5.71 -12.25 4.01
N LYS A 7 4.95 -13.02 3.21
CA LYS A 7 5.40 -13.50 1.90
C LYS A 7 5.35 -12.37 0.86
N MET A 8 4.25 -11.61 0.86
CA MET A 8 4.06 -10.48 -0.05
C MET A 8 5.14 -9.40 0.15
N TYR A 9 5.46 -9.09 1.41
CA TYR A 9 6.54 -8.15 1.74
C TYR A 9 7.93 -8.60 1.24
N ARG A 10 8.23 -9.90 1.30
CA ARG A 10 9.51 -10.46 0.83
C ARG A 10 9.65 -10.41 -0.69
N ASP A 11 8.58 -10.76 -1.39
CA ASP A 11 8.57 -10.78 -2.85
C ASP A 11 8.70 -9.34 -3.41
N CYS A 12 8.05 -8.35 -2.80
CA CYS A 12 8.21 -6.94 -3.16
C CYS A 12 9.63 -6.41 -2.86
N LYS A 13 10.26 -6.81 -1.75
CA LYS A 13 11.59 -6.31 -1.36
C LYS A 13 12.69 -6.64 -2.37
N ASN A 14 12.60 -7.77 -3.08
CA ASN A 14 13.62 -8.20 -4.04
C ASN A 14 13.48 -7.54 -5.43
N HIS A 15 12.33 -6.94 -5.73
CA HIS A 15 12.05 -6.28 -7.01
C HIS A 15 11.98 -4.74 -6.91
N ILE A 16 12.13 -4.19 -5.71
CA ILE A 16 12.04 -2.76 -5.43
C ILE A 16 13.44 -2.23 -5.09
N ASP A 17 13.92 -1.27 -5.88
CA ASP A 17 15.19 -0.57 -5.64
C ASP A 17 15.09 0.33 -4.39
N VAL A 18 15.32 -0.25 -3.22
CA VAL A 18 15.07 0.34 -1.89
C VAL A 18 15.64 1.76 -1.77
N GLN A 19 16.80 2.07 -2.36
CA GLN A 19 17.41 3.40 -2.27
C GLN A 19 16.60 4.52 -2.94
N LYS A 20 15.91 4.24 -4.06
CA LYS A 20 15.00 5.22 -4.68
C LYS A 20 13.73 5.42 -3.87
N TRP A 21 13.25 4.36 -3.23
CA TRP A 21 12.01 4.34 -2.44
C TRP A 21 12.23 4.72 -0.96
N GLU A 22 13.47 4.93 -0.50
CA GLU A 22 13.76 5.53 0.81
C GLU A 22 13.28 6.99 0.89
N ARG A 23 13.26 7.69 -0.24
CA ARG A 23 12.83 9.10 -0.34
C ARG A 23 11.33 9.26 -0.51
N ILE A 24 10.70 8.31 -1.20
CA ILE A 24 9.25 8.22 -1.39
C ILE A 24 8.80 6.84 -0.94
N ALA A 25 8.17 6.77 0.24
CA ALA A 25 7.65 5.53 0.79
C ALA A 25 6.18 5.34 0.39
N MET A 26 5.81 4.13 -0.02
CA MET A 26 4.44 3.75 -0.36
C MET A 26 3.95 2.70 0.62
N TYR A 27 2.83 2.95 1.29
CA TYR A 27 2.19 2.02 2.22
C TYR A 27 0.77 1.72 1.77
N PHE A 28 0.36 0.46 1.90
CA PHE A 28 -0.99 0.02 1.58
C PHE A 28 -1.67 -0.50 2.85
N PHE A 29 -2.79 0.11 3.21
CA PHE A 29 -3.65 -0.35 4.29
C PHE A 29 -4.84 -1.06 3.66
N VAL A 30 -4.91 -2.37 3.83
CA VAL A 30 -5.99 -3.23 3.32
C VAL A 30 -6.81 -3.78 4.49
N GLY A 31 -8.06 -4.15 4.23
CA GLY A 31 -8.94 -4.71 5.26
C GLY A 31 -9.51 -3.66 6.21
N LEU A 32 -9.64 -2.41 5.76
CA LEU A 32 -10.33 -1.36 6.51
C LEU A 32 -11.84 -1.64 6.53
N PRO A 33 -12.58 -1.15 7.56
CA PRO A 33 -14.04 -1.15 7.53
C PRO A 33 -14.54 -0.50 6.24
N THR A 34 -15.35 -1.23 5.48
CA THR A 34 -15.84 -0.79 4.17
C THR A 34 -16.62 0.51 4.31
N SER A 35 -16.17 1.56 3.62
CA SER A 35 -16.94 2.80 3.55
C SER A 35 -18.24 2.59 2.75
N PRO A 36 -19.24 3.48 2.86
CA PRO A 36 -20.46 3.38 2.04
C PRO A 36 -20.20 3.30 0.53
N ASN A 37 -19.06 3.85 0.08
CA ASN A 37 -18.61 3.83 -1.31
C ASN A 37 -17.78 2.59 -1.67
N LYS A 38 -17.80 1.54 -0.84
CA LYS A 38 -17.08 0.28 -1.02
C LYS A 38 -15.55 0.42 -1.08
N ARG A 39 -15.00 1.53 -0.56
CA ARG A 39 -13.56 1.70 -0.42
C ARG A 39 -13.12 1.04 0.88
N ASN A 40 -12.19 0.10 0.76
CA ASN A 40 -11.66 -0.71 1.86
C ASN A 40 -10.12 -0.72 1.89
N VAL A 41 -9.51 0.10 1.02
CA VAL A 41 -8.07 0.25 0.88
C VAL A 41 -7.67 1.71 0.88
N ILE A 42 -6.59 2.01 1.58
CA ILE A 42 -5.91 3.31 1.50
C ILE A 42 -4.48 3.09 1.03
N TRP A 43 -4.09 3.85 0.02
CA TRP A 43 -2.71 4.01 -0.42
C TRP A 43 -2.16 5.30 0.18
N LEU A 44 -1.07 5.17 0.93
CA LEU A 44 -0.37 6.29 1.53
C LEU A 44 0.98 6.45 0.82
N ILE A 45 1.15 7.57 0.13
CA ILE A 45 2.42 7.99 -0.47
C ILE A 45 3.02 9.04 0.46
N VAL A 46 4.19 8.75 1.02
CA VAL A 46 4.95 9.67 1.86
C VAL A 46 6.17 10.16 1.09
N ASP A 47 6.17 11.42 0.69
CA ASP A 47 7.35 12.10 0.17
C ASP A 47 8.11 12.71 1.35
N ARG A 48 9.20 12.05 1.77
CA ARG A 48 10.02 12.50 2.90
C ARG A 48 10.85 13.74 2.56
N LEU A 49 11.12 13.98 1.27
CA LEU A 49 11.86 15.16 0.81
C LEU A 49 11.01 16.42 0.90
N LYS A 50 9.76 16.34 0.43
CA LYS A 50 8.80 17.46 0.50
C LYS A 50 8.02 17.50 1.81
N LYS A 51 8.24 16.54 2.71
CA LYS A 51 7.52 16.37 3.98
C LYS A 51 6.00 16.37 3.77
N SER A 52 5.54 15.74 2.70
CA SER A 52 4.12 15.63 2.37
C SER A 52 3.65 14.18 2.36
N ALA A 53 2.37 13.99 2.65
CA ALA A 53 1.70 12.71 2.63
C ALA A 53 0.43 12.82 1.78
N TYR A 54 0.22 11.85 0.90
CA TYR A 54 -0.94 11.77 0.03
C TYR A 54 -1.70 10.49 0.34
N PHE A 55 -3.00 10.62 0.57
CA PHE A 55 -3.91 9.51 0.80
C PHE A 55 -4.77 9.31 -0.43
N LEU A 56 -4.74 8.11 -0.99
CA LEU A 56 -5.58 7.69 -2.09
C LEU A 56 -6.46 6.55 -1.60
N GLU A 57 -7.75 6.79 -1.52
CA GLU A 57 -8.70 5.73 -1.21
C GLU A 57 -9.02 4.94 -2.47
N MET A 58 -9.02 3.62 -2.37
CA MET A 58 -9.30 2.74 -3.49
C MET A 58 -10.35 1.68 -3.13
N ILE A 59 -11.04 1.22 -4.16
CA ILE A 59 -11.88 0.03 -4.11
C ILE A 59 -10.96 -1.12 -4.50
N MET A 60 -10.84 -2.12 -3.63
CA MET A 60 -10.21 -3.38 -3.99
C MET A 60 -11.31 -4.41 -4.11
N ASP A 61 -11.70 -4.69 -5.35
CA ASP A 61 -12.54 -5.83 -5.66
C ASP A 61 -11.63 -7.07 -5.79
N TRP A 62 -11.91 -8.10 -4.99
CA TRP A 62 -11.21 -9.38 -5.10
C TRP A 62 -11.78 -10.24 -6.23
N SER A 63 -12.20 -9.61 -7.33
CA SER A 63 -12.74 -10.29 -8.49
C SER A 63 -11.58 -11.03 -9.18
N LEU A 64 -11.52 -12.36 -8.98
CA LEU A 64 -10.64 -13.29 -9.69
C LEU A 64 -11.04 -13.40 -11.17
#